data_AF-A0A963I7P0-F1
#
_entry.id   AF-A0A963I7P0-F1
#
_cell.length_a   1.000
_cell.length_b   1.000
_cell.length_c   1.000
_cell.angle_alpha   90.00
_cell.angle_beta   90.00
_cell.angle_gamma   90.00
#
_symmetry.space_group_name_H-M   'P 1'
#
loop_
_entity.id
_entity.type
_entity.pdbx_description
1 polymer ?
#
loop_
_entity_poly.entity_id
_entity_poly.type
_entity_poly.pdbx_seq_one_letter_code
_entity_poly.pdbx_strand_id
1 'polypeptide(L)'
;MPHRKIAEVIKGQTLLSADPKMSIREAARKMSAAGVGAIVVVSGGKLVGIFTERDGLKRVLAADIQPDNVALEEVMTADPITIAPDRPLGHALHMMFEGGFRHVPVVEAGRPVGMVSARDALGTEMSAFEGELTRREEINEIL
;
A
#
# COMPACT_ATOMS: atom_id res chain seq x y z
N MET A 1 13.98 1.61 14.57
CA MET A 1 12.60 1.33 14.08
C MET A 1 11.87 2.57 13.57
N PRO A 2 11.76 3.72 14.27
CA PRO A 2 11.13 4.92 13.68
C PRO A 2 12.07 5.73 12.76
N HIS A 3 13.39 5.62 12.94
CA HIS A 3 14.38 6.45 12.23
C HIS A 3 14.78 5.92 10.84
N ARG A 4 14.37 4.70 10.48
CA ARG A 4 14.66 4.12 9.15
C ARG A 4 14.06 5.03 8.08
N LYS A 5 14.82 5.35 7.04
CA LYS A 5 14.30 6.22 5.96
C LYS A 5 13.26 5.46 5.16
N ILE A 6 12.23 6.17 4.72
CA ILE A 6 11.18 5.59 3.87
C ILE A 6 11.77 5.03 2.57
N ALA A 7 12.78 5.67 1.98
CA ALA A 7 13.51 5.19 0.82
C ALA A 7 14.07 3.75 1.01
N GLU A 8 14.48 3.40 2.22
CA GLU A 8 14.98 2.06 2.54
C GLU A 8 13.82 1.06 2.70
N VAL A 9 12.67 1.51 3.19
CA VAL A 9 11.45 0.69 3.34
C VAL A 9 10.89 0.28 1.99
N ILE A 10 10.83 1.22 1.05
CA ILE A 10 10.25 0.98 -0.29
C ILE A 10 11.27 0.46 -1.30
N LYS A 11 12.51 0.16 -0.88
CA LYS A 11 13.57 -0.26 -1.78
C LYS A 11 13.20 -1.59 -2.46
N GLY A 12 13.19 -1.59 -3.80
CA GLY A 12 12.83 -2.77 -4.60
C GLY A 12 11.33 -3.05 -4.65
N GLN A 13 10.50 -2.19 -4.07
CA GLN A 13 9.05 -2.32 -4.16
C GLN A 13 8.58 -2.07 -5.60
N THR A 14 7.72 -2.96 -6.10
CA THR A 14 6.95 -2.68 -7.31
C THR A 14 5.67 -1.97 -6.90
N LEU A 15 5.56 -0.69 -7.23
CA LEU A 15 4.39 0.12 -6.90
C LEU A 15 3.19 -0.32 -7.75
N LEU A 16 2.15 -0.85 -7.10
CA LEU A 16 0.90 -1.20 -7.77
C LEU A 16 0.10 0.07 -8.07
N SER A 17 -0.22 0.28 -9.35
CA SER A 17 -1.00 1.43 -9.81
C SER A 17 -2.16 1.05 -10.73
N ALA A 18 -3.16 1.93 -10.79
CA ALA A 18 -4.31 1.83 -11.68
C ALA A 18 -4.61 3.17 -12.36
N ASP A 19 -5.22 3.08 -13.54
CA ASP A 19 -5.83 4.23 -14.22
C ASP A 19 -7.13 4.64 -13.47
N PRO A 20 -7.48 5.94 -13.42
CA PRO A 20 -8.71 6.40 -12.76
C PRO A 20 -9.99 5.73 -13.27
N LYS A 21 -10.01 5.34 -14.55
CA LYS A 21 -11.17 4.71 -15.20
C LYS A 21 -11.22 3.18 -15.04
N MET A 22 -10.21 2.59 -14.40
CA MET A 22 -10.21 1.16 -14.08
C MET A 22 -11.41 0.82 -13.20
N SER A 23 -12.08 -0.31 -13.47
CA SER A 23 -13.19 -0.75 -12.65
C SER A 23 -12.69 -1.17 -11.26
N ILE A 24 -13.58 -1.08 -10.26
CA ILE A 24 -13.29 -1.52 -8.90
C ILE A 24 -12.94 -3.02 -8.89
N ARG A 25 -13.63 -3.85 -9.69
CA ARG A 25 -13.34 -5.29 -9.75
C ARG A 25 -11.93 -5.59 -10.25
N GLU A 26 -11.49 -4.90 -11.30
CA GLU A 26 -10.13 -5.07 -11.84
C GLU A 26 -9.08 -4.61 -10.83
N ALA A 27 -9.31 -3.49 -10.16
CA ALA A 27 -8.43 -2.99 -9.10
C ALA A 27 -8.32 -4.00 -7.94
N ALA A 28 -9.44 -4.55 -7.48
CA ALA A 28 -9.47 -5.55 -6.42
C ALA A 28 -8.72 -6.84 -6.83
N ARG A 29 -8.86 -7.30 -8.08
CA ARG A 29 -8.10 -8.44 -8.61
C ARG A 29 -6.60 -8.16 -8.61
N LYS A 30 -6.18 -6.97 -9.06
CA LYS A 30 -4.77 -6.55 -9.03
C LYS A 30 -4.22 -6.52 -7.61
N MET A 31 -4.96 -5.92 -6.67
CA MET A 31 -4.59 -5.88 -5.26
C MET A 31 -4.43 -7.27 -4.67
N SER A 32 -5.40 -8.16 -4.94
CA SER A 32 -5.37 -9.55 -4.48
C SER A 32 -4.19 -10.33 -5.08
N ALA A 33 -3.92 -10.18 -6.37
CA ALA A 33 -2.82 -10.87 -7.04
C ALA A 33 -1.44 -10.39 -6.54
N ALA A 34 -1.32 -9.12 -6.19
CA ALA A 34 -0.11 -8.54 -5.64
C ALA A 34 0.02 -8.73 -4.11
N GLY A 35 -1.02 -9.24 -3.43
CA GLY A 35 -1.03 -9.40 -1.98
C GLY A 35 -0.99 -8.07 -1.19
N VAL A 36 -1.52 -6.99 -1.76
CA VAL A 36 -1.48 -5.64 -1.16
C VAL A 36 -2.86 -5.11 -0.79
N GLY A 37 -2.93 -4.33 0.28
CA GLY A 37 -4.18 -3.75 0.80
C GLY A 37 -4.56 -2.39 0.22
N ALA A 38 -3.77 -1.84 -0.70
CA ALA A 38 -4.03 -0.58 -1.36
C ALA A 38 -3.39 -0.49 -2.74
N ILE A 39 -3.96 0.37 -3.58
CA ILE A 39 -3.48 0.68 -4.94
C ILE A 39 -3.50 2.20 -5.14
N VAL A 40 -2.44 2.75 -5.73
CA VAL A 40 -2.44 4.17 -6.12
C VAL A 40 -3.15 4.35 -7.45
N VAL A 41 -3.88 5.44 -7.58
CA VAL A 41 -4.53 5.84 -8.82
C VAL A 41 -3.69 6.93 -9.46
N VAL A 42 -3.28 6.71 -10.70
CA VAL A 42 -2.29 7.52 -11.40
C VAL A 42 -2.83 7.95 -12.76
N SER A 43 -2.78 9.25 -13.04
CA SER A 43 -3.16 9.83 -14.33
C SER A 43 -2.03 10.73 -14.84
N GLY A 44 -1.60 10.53 -16.09
CA GLY A 44 -0.48 11.30 -16.67
C GLY A 44 0.82 11.21 -15.86
N GLY A 45 1.05 10.07 -15.18
CA GLY A 45 2.21 9.85 -14.31
C GLY A 45 2.17 10.56 -12.96
N LYS A 46 1.05 11.22 -12.62
CA LYS A 46 0.82 11.88 -11.32
C LYS A 46 -0.12 11.07 -10.47
N LEU A 47 0.13 11.07 -9.16
CA LEU A 47 -0.79 10.52 -8.18
C LEU A 47 -2.05 11.39 -8.13
N VAL A 48 -3.22 10.81 -8.37
CA VAL A 48 -4.51 11.50 -8.29
C VAL A 48 -5.43 10.90 -7.22
N GLY A 49 -5.11 9.70 -6.74
CA GLY A 49 -5.91 9.06 -5.70
C GLY A 49 -5.29 7.80 -5.11
N ILE A 50 -5.98 7.25 -4.11
CA ILE A 50 -5.69 5.95 -3.53
C ILE A 50 -7.00 5.20 -3.29
N PHE A 51 -7.00 3.90 -3.56
CA PHE A 51 -8.08 3.00 -3.20
C PHE A 51 -7.55 1.88 -2.31
N THR A 52 -8.27 1.59 -1.23
CA THR A 52 -7.86 0.62 -0.20
C THR A 52 -8.95 -0.43 0.03
N GLU A 53 -8.59 -1.52 0.70
CA GLU A 53 -9.57 -2.54 1.17
C GLU A 53 -10.74 -1.90 1.94
N ARG A 54 -10.45 -0.86 2.73
CA ARG A 54 -11.48 -0.15 3.50
C ARG A 54 -12.44 0.60 2.60
N ASP A 55 -11.97 1.18 1.51
CA ASP A 55 -12.83 1.85 0.54
C ASP A 55 -13.71 0.83 -0.18
N GLY A 56 -13.15 -0.31 -0.59
CA GLY A 56 -13.93 -1.42 -1.14
C GLY A 56 -15.02 -1.90 -0.18
N LEU A 57 -14.71 -2.05 1.10
CA LEU A 57 -15.71 -2.44 2.08
C LEU A 57 -16.78 -1.36 2.31
N LYS A 58 -16.37 -0.11 2.57
CA LYS A 58 -17.27 0.95 3.04
C LYS A 58 -18.02 1.66 1.92
N ARG A 59 -17.35 1.94 0.80
CA ARG A 59 -17.88 2.76 -0.29
C ARG A 59 -18.47 1.93 -1.41
N VAL A 60 -18.13 0.64 -1.49
CA VAL A 60 -18.60 -0.25 -2.56
C VAL A 60 -19.57 -1.28 -2.01
N LEU A 61 -19.08 -2.20 -1.17
CA LEU A 61 -19.91 -3.31 -0.67
C LEU A 61 -21.05 -2.84 0.23
N ALA A 62 -20.75 -1.99 1.22
CA ALA A 62 -21.77 -1.47 2.13
C ALA A 62 -22.76 -0.49 1.46
N ALA A 63 -22.40 0.05 0.29
CA ALA A 63 -23.24 0.96 -0.49
C ALA A 63 -23.98 0.26 -1.65
N ASP A 64 -23.89 -1.08 -1.73
CA ASP A 64 -24.49 -1.91 -2.79
C ASP A 64 -24.10 -1.48 -4.22
N ILE A 65 -22.87 -0.97 -4.39
CA ILE A 65 -22.35 -0.57 -5.70
C ILE A 65 -21.85 -1.80 -6.45
N GLN A 66 -22.27 -1.94 -7.71
CA GLN A 66 -21.78 -2.98 -8.61
C GLN A 66 -20.33 -2.67 -9.06
N PRO A 67 -19.32 -3.48 -8.66
CA PRO A 67 -17.90 -3.15 -8.87
C PRO A 67 -17.44 -3.12 -10.34
N ASP A 68 -18.24 -3.67 -11.25
CA ASP A 68 -17.94 -3.68 -12.70
C ASP A 68 -18.38 -2.40 -13.41
N ASN A 69 -19.31 -1.65 -12.82
CA ASN A 69 -19.98 -0.52 -13.47
C ASN A 69 -19.44 0.84 -13.02
N VAL A 70 -18.58 0.87 -12.00
CA VAL A 70 -18.08 2.09 -11.37
C VAL A 70 -16.56 2.12 -11.45
N ALA A 71 -16.04 3.28 -11.83
CA ALA A 71 -14.61 3.53 -11.95
C ALA A 71 -13.98 3.83 -10.58
N LEU A 72 -12.67 3.61 -10.46
CA LEU A 72 -11.92 3.95 -9.26
C LEU A 72 -12.06 5.43 -8.88
N GLU A 73 -12.06 6.34 -9.86
CA GLU A 73 -12.13 7.78 -9.59
C GLU A 73 -13.39 8.22 -8.85
N GLU A 74 -14.46 7.45 -8.93
CA GLU A 74 -15.74 7.73 -8.27
C GLU A 74 -15.74 7.35 -6.78
N VAL A 75 -14.89 6.42 -6.38
CA VAL A 75 -14.88 5.85 -5.00
C VAL A 75 -13.54 5.96 -4.30
N MET A 76 -12.45 6.32 -4.99
CA MET A 76 -11.13 6.51 -4.41
C MET A 76 -11.11 7.68 -3.43
N THR A 77 -10.08 7.74 -2.58
CA THR A 77 -9.74 9.00 -1.90
C THR A 77 -8.88 9.81 -2.85
N ALA A 78 -9.43 10.92 -3.37
CA ALA A 78 -8.71 11.87 -4.21
C ALA A 78 -7.67 12.65 -3.38
N ASP A 79 -6.60 13.10 -4.04
CA ASP A 79 -5.52 13.91 -3.46
C ASP A 79 -5.05 13.41 -2.07
N PRO A 80 -4.60 12.14 -1.96
CA PRO A 80 -4.27 11.56 -0.68
C PRO A 80 -3.06 12.25 -0.07
N ILE A 81 -3.00 12.21 1.27
CA ILE A 81 -1.82 12.69 1.99
C ILE A 81 -0.62 11.80 1.60
N THR A 82 0.49 12.44 1.24
CA THR A 82 1.72 11.77 0.80
C THR A 82 2.89 12.06 1.72
N ILE A 83 3.95 11.26 1.59
CA ILE A 83 5.22 11.50 2.29
C ILE A 83 6.42 11.42 1.34
N ALA A 84 7.47 12.18 1.63
CA ALA A 84 8.72 12.14 0.88
C ALA A 84 9.61 10.95 1.32
N PRO A 85 10.40 10.36 0.41
CA PRO A 85 11.19 9.16 0.70
C PRO A 85 12.35 9.41 1.69
N ASP A 86 12.78 10.65 1.87
CA ASP A 86 13.85 11.04 2.79
C ASP A 86 13.40 11.06 4.27
N ARG A 87 12.08 11.04 4.51
CA ARG A 87 11.52 11.10 5.87
C ARG A 87 11.71 9.79 6.63
N PRO A 88 11.77 9.86 7.96
CA PRO A 88 11.74 8.66 8.80
C PRO A 88 10.39 7.93 8.72
N LEU A 89 10.40 6.60 8.77
CA LEU A 89 9.21 5.76 8.81
C LEU A 89 8.25 6.17 9.95
N GLY A 90 8.78 6.60 11.09
CA GLY A 90 7.99 7.08 12.22
C GLY A 90 7.01 8.21 11.86
N HIS A 91 7.35 9.07 10.89
CA HIS A 91 6.40 10.09 10.41
C HIS A 91 5.21 9.46 9.69
N ALA A 92 5.43 8.46 8.83
CA ALA A 92 4.33 7.76 8.16
C ALA A 92 3.42 7.05 9.19
N LEU A 93 4.00 6.43 10.23
CA LEU A 93 3.24 5.79 11.30
C LEU A 93 2.43 6.79 12.12
N HIS A 94 2.98 7.97 12.40
CA HIS A 94 2.25 9.05 13.07
C HIS A 94 1.08 9.56 12.21
N MET A 95 1.30 9.77 10.91
CA MET A 95 0.23 10.16 9.97
C MET A 95 -0.89 9.11 9.92
N MET A 96 -0.54 7.82 9.91
CA MET A 96 -1.50 6.71 9.95
C MET A 96 -2.34 6.73 11.24
N PHE A 97 -1.69 6.97 12.38
CA PHE A 97 -2.37 7.06 13.67
C PHE A 97 -3.37 8.23 13.71
N GLU A 98 -2.91 9.44 13.39
CA GLU A 98 -3.74 10.65 13.41
C GLU A 98 -4.89 10.59 12.38
N GLY A 99 -4.60 10.11 11.17
CA GLY A 99 -5.57 10.07 10.07
C GLY A 99 -6.45 8.82 10.04
N GLY A 100 -6.21 7.83 10.91
CA GLY A 100 -6.97 6.58 10.95
C GLY A 100 -6.83 5.70 9.69
N PHE A 101 -5.78 5.87 8.89
CA PHE A 101 -5.47 5.07 7.71
C PHE A 101 -4.19 4.24 7.91
N ARG A 102 -3.92 3.31 6.99
CA ARG A 102 -2.82 2.35 7.13
C ARG A 102 -1.87 2.31 5.94
N HIS A 103 -2.08 3.16 4.95
CA HIS A 103 -1.27 3.24 3.73
C HIS A 103 -1.01 4.70 3.42
N VAL A 104 0.23 5.03 3.09
CA VAL A 104 0.67 6.37 2.72
C VAL A 104 1.49 6.26 1.42
N PRO A 105 1.02 6.86 0.32
CA PRO A 105 1.81 6.96 -0.90
C PRO A 105 3.10 7.75 -0.66
N VAL A 106 4.21 7.23 -1.19
CA VAL A 106 5.49 7.93 -1.19
C VAL A 106 5.65 8.64 -2.52
N VAL A 107 5.88 9.95 -2.47
CA VAL A 107 5.98 10.79 -3.66
C VAL A 107 7.32 11.53 -3.68
N GLU A 108 7.99 11.50 -4.82
CA GLU A 108 9.22 12.25 -5.10
C GLU A 108 9.05 12.99 -6.43
N ALA A 109 9.40 14.28 -6.45
CA ALA A 109 9.27 15.14 -7.62
C ALA A 109 7.88 15.06 -8.31
N GLY A 110 6.81 14.94 -7.52
CA GLY A 110 5.42 14.88 -8.00
C GLY A 110 5.00 13.54 -8.61
N ARG A 111 5.84 12.50 -8.51
CA ARG A 111 5.52 11.14 -8.97
C ARG A 111 5.47 10.17 -7.80
N PRO A 112 4.52 9.22 -7.78
CA PRO A 112 4.51 8.18 -6.77
C PRO A 112 5.63 7.18 -7.05
N VAL A 113 6.48 6.96 -6.05
CA VAL A 113 7.68 6.10 -6.12
C VAL A 113 7.58 4.87 -5.23
N GLY A 114 6.58 4.82 -4.34
CA GLY A 114 6.35 3.68 -3.47
C GLY A 114 5.12 3.87 -2.59
N MET A 115 4.92 2.93 -1.67
CA MET A 115 3.87 2.97 -0.67
C MET A 115 4.41 2.43 0.65
N VAL A 116 4.15 3.15 1.72
CA VAL A 116 4.39 2.67 3.08
C VAL A 116 3.07 2.29 3.72
N SER A 117 3.05 1.15 4.40
CA SER A 117 1.92 0.62 5.13
C SER A 117 2.23 0.42 6.61
N ALA A 118 1.19 0.26 7.43
CA ALA A 118 1.35 -0.09 8.83
C ALA A 118 2.11 -1.44 9.02
N ARG A 119 2.09 -2.33 8.01
CA ARG A 119 2.82 -3.61 8.05
C ARG A 119 4.33 -3.40 8.00
N ASP A 120 4.80 -2.33 7.37
CA ASP A 120 6.23 -2.04 7.25
C ASP A 120 6.88 -1.72 8.59
N ALA A 121 6.08 -1.31 9.59
CA ALA A 121 6.53 -1.16 10.97
C ALA A 121 7.08 -2.45 11.56
N LEU A 122 6.51 -3.59 11.16
CA LEU A 122 6.89 -4.93 11.62
C LEU A 122 7.97 -5.56 10.73
N GLY A 123 8.36 -4.91 9.63
CA GLY A 123 9.13 -5.56 8.57
C GLY A 123 10.47 -6.12 9.02
N THR A 124 11.15 -5.47 9.98
CA THR A 124 12.42 -5.97 10.52
C THR A 124 12.25 -7.25 11.35
N GLU A 125 11.22 -7.28 12.19
CA GLU A 125 10.89 -8.39 13.06
C GLU A 125 10.32 -9.57 12.25
N MET A 126 9.50 -9.27 11.23
CA MET A 126 8.94 -10.29 10.34
C MET A 126 10.02 -10.95 9.50
N SER A 127 10.93 -10.19 8.88
CA SER A 127 12.03 -10.80 8.12
C SER A 127 12.99 -11.60 9.01
N ALA A 128 13.20 -11.17 10.25
CA ALA A 128 13.98 -11.95 11.21
C ALA A 128 13.28 -13.27 11.57
N PHE A 129 11.96 -13.22 11.77
CA PHE A 129 11.13 -14.39 12.08
C PHE A 129 11.03 -15.38 10.90
N GLU A 130 10.82 -14.90 9.68
CA GLU A 130 10.83 -15.72 8.45
C GLU A 130 12.18 -16.43 8.27
N GLY A 131 13.29 -15.71 8.44
CA GLY A 131 14.63 -16.32 8.37
C GLY A 131 14.87 -17.38 9.45
N GLU A 132 14.24 -17.25 10.61
CA GLU A 132 14.30 -18.28 11.66
C GLU A 132 13.44 -19.51 11.30
N LEU A 133 12.26 -19.32 10.72
CA LEU A 133 11.40 -20.41 10.26
C LEU A 133 12.07 -21.24 9.15
N THR A 134 12.63 -20.59 8.12
CA THR A 134 13.35 -21.29 7.04
C THR A 134 14.52 -22.10 7.57
N ARG A 135 15.31 -21.54 8.50
CA ARG A 135 16.43 -22.28 9.11
C ARG A 135 15.98 -23.51 9.90
N ARG A 136 14.81 -23.45 10.56
CA ARG A 136 14.24 -24.60 11.28
C ARG A 136 13.74 -25.69 10.33
N GLU A 137 13.19 -25.32 9.18
CA GLU A 137 12.81 -26.27 8.13
C GLU A 137 14.04 -26.98 7.54
N GLU A 138 15.11 -26.24 7.23
CA GLU A 138 16.38 -26.81 6.74
C GLU A 138 17.02 -27.79 7.74
N ILE A 139 16.97 -27.50 9.03
CA ILE A 139 17.51 -28.40 10.08
C ILE A 139 16.71 -29.70 10.18
N ASN A 140 15.38 -29.63 10.01
CA ASN A 140 14.51 -30.80 10.06
C ASN A 140 14.60 -31.70 8.81
N GLU A 141 15.06 -31.18 7.66
CA GLU A 141 15.29 -31.99 6.46
C GLU A 141 16.63 -32.74 6.48
N ILE A 142 17.56 -32.36 7.36
CA ILE A 142 18.90 -32.96 7.46
C ILE A 142 18.97 -34.08 8.52
N LEU A 143 17.95 -34.20 9.39
CA LEU A 143 17.81 -35.23 10.44
C LEU A 143 16.83 -36.32 10.03
#